data_AF-A0A0H3F719-F1
#
_entry.id   AF-A0A0H3F719-F1
#
_cell.length_a   1.000
_cell.length_b   1.000
_cell.length_c   1.000
_cell.angle_alpha   90.00
_cell.angle_beta   90.00
_cell.angle_gamma   90.00
#
_symmetry.space_group_name_H-M   'P 1'
#
loop_
_entity.id
_entity.type
_entity.pdbx_description
1 polymer ?
#
loop_
_entity_poly.entity_id
_entity_poly.type
_entity_poly.pdbx_seq_one_letter_code
_entity_poly.pdbx_strand_id
1 'polypeptide(L)'
;MASASETVASPFRGFTLREWQQHYRSAPDSLRTTLSLVLGSLSDTDNAWIYLATAEQLEAQITRLETLRDQAEGSLSALPLFGVPFAVKDNMDIAGWPTTAACPAFAYTAEADATVIANLKAKGAVVIGKTNLDQFATGLVGTRSPYGAVRNTFNPDYVSGGSSSGSASVLARGLVAFSLGTDTAGSGRVPAGFNNVVGLKPTKGWLSNTGVVPACRLNDAVSIFALTVADAQTVAHAAGGYDAADAYSRKNPHTAPVAFSAQPRIAMPDRLEFFGDDLAQAAFSEALDRLRHHGVTLETIDFTPFRELAEQLYYGAWVAERTVAVGEIFEESPEAMDPVVRGIVANGLNYTACDAWRAEYLRAELARKINLALEGFDALVVPTSPTIRTQEELVREPVLYNSQFGIYTNFTNLADLSALALPCSLRADGLPAGITLIAPAWHDDALASFGRQWQRSLSLPLGATGLTMKPEEFMTSAPVSAASVRVAVVGAHLTGMPLNFQLTSRHAVRVEQTTTAATYKLFALANTKPPKPGLVRAESGSAIIVELWDIPLARFGEFVAEIPAPLGIGSLELADGRIVKGFICEPWATGGATDITAFGGWRSYIQSLNSSPVKS
;
A
#
# COMPACT_ATOMS: atom_id res chain seq x y z
N MET A 1 6.37 42.05 -18.60
CA MET A 1 6.32 40.86 -19.47
C MET A 1 7.75 40.34 -19.62
N ALA A 2 8.17 39.45 -18.74
CA ALA A 2 9.40 38.68 -18.90
C ALA A 2 8.96 37.32 -19.45
N SER A 3 9.61 36.85 -20.52
CA SER A 3 9.29 35.60 -21.19
C SER A 3 9.43 34.43 -20.22
N ALA A 4 8.34 33.72 -19.97
CA ALA A 4 8.40 32.40 -19.35
C ALA A 4 9.30 31.54 -20.24
N SER A 5 10.43 31.07 -19.71
CA SER A 5 11.20 30.02 -20.38
C SER A 5 10.27 28.81 -20.47
N GLU A 6 9.90 28.40 -21.67
CA GLU A 6 9.18 27.14 -21.88
C GLU A 6 10.07 26.01 -21.34
N THR A 7 9.80 25.56 -20.12
CA THR A 7 10.39 24.33 -19.58
C THR A 7 9.97 23.20 -20.50
N VAL A 8 10.92 22.70 -21.30
CA VAL A 8 10.69 21.56 -22.18
C VAL A 8 10.26 20.37 -21.31
N ALA A 9 9.08 19.83 -21.58
CA ALA A 9 8.58 18.68 -20.83
C ALA A 9 9.55 17.49 -20.97
N SER A 10 9.95 16.90 -19.84
CA SER A 10 10.80 15.71 -19.84
C SER A 10 10.13 14.57 -20.64
N PRO A 11 10.87 13.85 -21.49
CA PRO A 11 10.33 12.69 -22.21
C PRO A 11 9.98 11.52 -21.27
N PHE A 12 10.43 11.58 -20.01
CA PHE A 12 10.19 10.58 -18.97
C PHE A 12 8.95 10.89 -18.12
N ARG A 13 8.16 11.91 -18.50
CA ARG A 13 6.98 12.33 -17.74
C ARG A 13 5.97 11.18 -17.65
N GLY A 14 5.59 10.82 -16.43
CA GLY A 14 4.61 9.76 -16.14
C GLY A 14 5.15 8.33 -16.26
N PHE A 15 6.47 8.14 -16.39
CA PHE A 15 7.07 6.80 -16.39
C PHE A 15 6.81 6.07 -15.07
N THR A 16 6.27 4.86 -15.18
CA THR A 16 6.18 3.84 -14.12
C THR A 16 7.56 3.26 -13.78
N LEU A 17 7.69 2.52 -12.67
CA LEU A 17 8.98 1.89 -12.32
C LEU A 17 9.46 0.93 -13.40
N ARG A 18 8.55 0.20 -14.04
CA ARG A 18 8.88 -0.73 -15.12
C ARG A 18 9.45 0.00 -16.33
N GLU A 19 8.87 1.14 -16.71
CA GLU A 19 9.35 1.95 -17.83
C GLU A 19 10.74 2.51 -17.55
N TRP A 20 11.01 2.96 -16.31
CA TRP A 20 12.34 3.34 -15.88
C TRP A 20 13.35 2.19 -15.97
N GLN A 21 12.98 1.00 -15.49
CA GLN A 21 13.83 -0.19 -15.60
C GLN A 21 14.10 -0.57 -17.07
N GLN A 22 13.08 -0.50 -17.92
CA GLN A 22 13.22 -0.79 -19.35
C GLN A 22 14.13 0.22 -20.04
N HIS A 23 13.99 1.51 -19.72
CA HIS A 23 14.86 2.57 -20.23
C HIS A 23 16.33 2.27 -19.95
N TYR A 24 16.70 2.01 -18.69
CA TYR A 24 18.10 1.74 -18.33
C TYR A 24 18.63 0.38 -18.79
N ARG A 25 17.77 -0.62 -19.03
CA ARG A 25 18.18 -1.85 -19.73
C ARG A 25 18.54 -1.57 -21.20
N SER A 26 17.80 -0.66 -21.85
CA SER A 26 18.01 -0.32 -23.27
C SER A 26 19.12 0.71 -23.49
N ALA A 27 19.38 1.58 -22.51
CA ALA A 27 20.35 2.66 -22.57
C ALA A 27 21.15 2.77 -21.24
N PRO A 28 21.97 1.76 -20.90
CA PRO A 28 22.64 1.67 -19.59
C PRO A 28 23.62 2.82 -19.30
N ASP A 29 24.18 3.45 -20.33
CA ASP A 29 25.13 4.57 -20.21
C ASP A 29 24.43 5.95 -20.15
N SER A 30 23.10 5.98 -20.23
CA SER A 30 22.33 7.23 -20.26
C SER A 30 22.03 7.83 -18.88
N LEU A 31 22.49 7.21 -17.79
CA LEU A 31 22.11 7.54 -16.42
C LEU A 31 22.21 9.03 -16.10
N ARG A 32 23.40 9.60 -16.31
CA ARG A 32 23.71 11.01 -16.03
C ARG A 32 22.85 11.95 -16.87
N THR A 33 22.84 11.77 -18.19
CA THR A 33 22.05 12.59 -19.11
C THR A 33 20.57 12.53 -18.78
N THR A 34 20.04 11.34 -18.50
CA THR A 34 18.64 11.11 -18.15
C THR A 34 18.24 11.86 -16.90
N LEU A 35 19.00 11.72 -15.81
CA LEU A 35 18.69 12.37 -14.54
C LEU A 35 18.87 13.89 -14.59
N SER A 36 19.88 14.38 -15.32
CA SER A 36 20.05 15.83 -15.55
C SER A 36 18.89 16.42 -16.36
N LEU A 37 18.35 15.68 -17.34
CA LEU A 37 17.15 16.10 -18.08
C LEU A 37 15.90 16.13 -17.20
N VAL A 38 15.74 15.14 -16.31
CA VAL A 38 14.64 15.15 -15.33
C VAL A 38 14.73 16.38 -14.44
N LEU A 39 15.87 16.59 -13.76
CA LEU A 39 16.06 17.72 -12.85
C LEU A 39 15.91 19.07 -13.57
N GLY A 40 16.50 19.22 -14.76
CA GLY A 40 16.44 20.45 -15.55
C GLY A 40 15.06 20.78 -16.13
N SER A 41 14.11 19.83 -16.11
CA SER A 41 12.72 20.08 -16.52
C SER A 41 11.82 20.61 -15.39
N LEU A 42 12.32 20.64 -14.15
CA LEU A 42 11.58 21.09 -12.97
C LEU A 42 11.77 22.59 -12.74
N SER A 43 10.78 23.22 -12.09
CA SER A 43 10.83 24.64 -11.72
C SER A 43 10.93 24.82 -10.21
N ASP A 44 11.86 25.68 -9.79
CA ASP A 44 12.02 26.16 -8.41
C ASP A 44 10.94 27.18 -7.99
N THR A 45 10.13 27.68 -8.93
CA THR A 45 8.98 28.55 -8.67
C THR A 45 7.66 27.79 -8.45
N ASP A 46 7.68 26.46 -8.58
CA ASP A 46 6.53 25.61 -8.32
C ASP A 46 6.41 25.33 -6.82
N ASN A 47 5.34 25.85 -6.19
CA ASN A 47 5.04 25.67 -4.76
C ASN A 47 4.98 24.20 -4.31
N ALA A 48 4.88 23.22 -5.22
CA ALA A 48 4.95 21.81 -4.85
C ALA A 48 6.35 21.38 -4.34
N TRP A 49 7.40 22.15 -4.65
CA TRP A 49 8.77 21.94 -4.18
C TRP A 49 9.17 22.98 -3.14
N ILE A 50 9.87 22.54 -2.08
CA ILE A 50 10.58 23.43 -1.15
C ILE A 50 12.06 23.49 -1.53
N TYR A 51 12.62 22.37 -1.97
CA TYR A 51 14.04 22.25 -2.30
C TYR A 51 14.22 21.26 -3.46
N LEU A 52 15.00 21.64 -4.47
CA LEU A 52 15.42 20.75 -5.55
C LEU A 52 16.90 20.41 -5.39
N ALA A 53 17.28 19.19 -5.81
CA ALA A 53 18.67 18.76 -5.79
C ALA A 53 19.54 19.77 -6.57
N THR A 54 20.71 20.11 -6.01
CA THR A 54 21.72 20.83 -6.79
C THR A 54 22.38 19.87 -7.80
N ALA A 55 23.03 20.43 -8.83
CA ALA A 55 23.80 19.63 -9.78
C ALA A 55 24.87 18.76 -9.09
N GLU A 56 25.50 19.27 -8.02
CA GLU A 56 26.49 18.54 -7.21
C GLU A 56 25.85 17.40 -6.42
N GLN A 57 24.69 17.64 -5.79
CA GLN A 57 23.96 16.59 -5.07
C GLN A 57 23.45 15.50 -6.02
N LEU A 58 23.03 15.85 -7.23
CA LEU A 58 22.64 14.89 -8.25
C LEU A 58 23.84 14.05 -8.70
N GLU A 59 24.97 14.71 -8.98
CA GLU A 59 26.23 14.07 -9.35
C GLU A 59 26.70 13.06 -8.30
N ALA A 60 26.70 13.44 -7.02
CA ALA A 60 27.07 12.55 -5.92
C ALA A 60 26.17 11.30 -5.83
N GLN A 61 24.86 11.45 -6.06
CA GLN A 61 23.94 10.32 -6.13
C GLN A 61 24.22 9.42 -7.33
N ILE A 62 24.56 9.99 -8.50
CA ILE A 62 24.92 9.22 -9.70
C ILE A 62 26.20 8.42 -9.46
N THR A 63 27.26 9.02 -8.91
CA THR A 63 28.52 8.30 -8.61
C THR A 63 28.28 7.13 -7.64
N ARG A 64 27.45 7.34 -6.61
CA ARG A 64 27.05 6.26 -5.70
C ARG A 64 26.32 5.14 -6.43
N LEU A 65 25.41 5.50 -7.35
CA LEU A 65 24.61 4.55 -8.10
C LEU A 65 25.44 3.73 -9.10
N GLU A 66 26.42 4.36 -9.75
CA GLU A 66 27.42 3.67 -10.58
C GLU A 66 28.21 2.64 -9.74
N THR A 67 28.64 3.03 -8.53
CA THR A 67 29.31 2.12 -7.59
C THR A 67 28.41 0.93 -7.20
N LEU A 68 27.13 1.16 -6.91
CA LEU A 68 26.19 0.09 -6.59
C LEU A 68 25.97 -0.87 -7.77
N ARG A 69 25.90 -0.35 -9.00
CA ARG A 69 25.80 -1.16 -10.22
C ARG A 69 27.01 -2.05 -10.38
N ASP A 70 28.20 -1.52 -10.17
CA ASP A 70 29.46 -2.27 -10.31
C ASP A 70 29.56 -3.37 -9.24
N GLN A 71 29.15 -3.08 -7.99
CA GLN A 71 29.06 -4.07 -6.91
C GLN A 71 28.02 -5.18 -7.19
N ALA A 72 26.96 -4.86 -7.95
CA ALA A 72 25.97 -5.82 -8.41
C ALA A 72 26.40 -6.55 -9.69
N GLU A 73 27.65 -6.40 -10.15
CA GLU A 73 28.18 -6.98 -11.39
C GLU A 73 27.33 -6.60 -12.62
N GLY A 74 26.76 -5.38 -12.63
CA GLY A 74 25.85 -4.90 -13.67
C GLY A 74 24.43 -5.47 -13.60
N SER A 75 24.11 -6.31 -12.60
CA SER A 75 22.78 -6.91 -12.44
C SER A 75 21.75 -5.90 -11.90
N LEU A 76 20.99 -5.30 -12.82
CA LEU A 76 19.87 -4.41 -12.47
C LEU A 76 18.74 -5.11 -11.72
N SER A 77 18.70 -6.45 -11.72
CA SER A 77 17.71 -7.21 -10.95
C SER A 77 17.90 -7.07 -9.42
N ALA A 78 19.14 -6.82 -8.98
CA ALA A 78 19.46 -6.56 -7.57
C ALA A 78 19.14 -5.11 -7.14
N LEU A 79 18.92 -4.22 -8.11
CA LEU A 79 18.66 -2.79 -7.93
C LEU A 79 17.29 -2.44 -8.55
N PRO A 80 16.17 -2.86 -7.92
CA PRO A 80 14.84 -2.73 -8.50
C PRO A 80 14.42 -1.27 -8.76
N LEU A 81 15.12 -0.30 -8.17
CA LEU A 81 14.86 1.14 -8.35
C LEU A 81 16.05 1.86 -9.01
N PHE A 82 16.94 1.16 -9.72
CA PHE A 82 18.13 1.74 -10.37
C PHE A 82 17.79 2.97 -11.22
N GLY A 83 18.32 4.13 -10.80
CA GLY A 83 18.18 5.41 -11.52
C GLY A 83 16.77 6.00 -11.46
N VAL A 84 15.87 5.43 -10.66
CA VAL A 84 14.47 5.89 -10.57
C VAL A 84 14.40 7.21 -9.79
N PRO A 85 13.92 8.32 -10.39
CA PRO A 85 13.78 9.60 -9.70
C PRO A 85 12.55 9.60 -8.77
N PHE A 86 12.73 10.07 -7.53
CA PHE A 86 11.64 10.22 -6.58
C PHE A 86 11.69 11.51 -5.76
N ALA A 87 10.52 11.87 -5.23
CA ALA A 87 10.34 13.03 -4.37
C ALA A 87 10.12 12.62 -2.91
N VAL A 88 10.55 13.48 -1.99
CA VAL A 88 10.45 13.23 -0.54
C VAL A 88 9.71 14.39 0.11
N LYS A 89 8.73 14.13 0.98
CA LYS A 89 8.08 15.19 1.77
C LYS A 89 9.11 15.88 2.67
N ASP A 90 9.07 17.21 2.77
CA ASP A 90 10.07 17.97 3.52
C ASP A 90 9.94 17.91 5.05
N ASN A 91 9.52 16.75 5.57
CA ASN A 91 9.63 16.38 6.98
C ASN A 91 10.46 15.11 7.17
N MET A 92 11.21 14.70 6.14
CA MET A 92 12.12 13.54 6.19
C MET A 92 13.53 13.97 5.83
N ASP A 93 14.49 13.41 6.54
CA ASP A 93 15.89 13.77 6.46
C ASP A 93 16.61 13.16 5.27
N ILE A 94 17.45 13.96 4.64
CA ILE A 94 18.36 13.55 3.59
C ILE A 94 19.71 14.13 3.92
N ALA A 95 20.73 13.28 4.04
CA ALA A 95 22.06 13.71 4.49
C ALA A 95 22.59 14.85 3.62
N GLY A 96 22.96 15.97 4.26
CA GLY A 96 23.49 17.17 3.63
C GLY A 96 22.44 18.09 2.99
N TRP A 97 21.15 17.81 3.14
CA TRP A 97 20.06 18.62 2.61
C TRP A 97 19.29 19.31 3.75
N PRO A 98 18.62 20.45 3.49
CA PRO A 98 17.75 21.04 4.48
C PRO A 98 16.49 20.18 4.72
N THR A 99 16.00 20.17 5.95
CA THR A 99 14.67 19.72 6.36
C THR A 99 13.98 20.89 7.06
N THR A 100 12.80 21.30 6.59
CA THR A 100 12.12 22.51 7.12
C THR A 100 10.77 22.23 7.76
N ALA A 101 10.14 21.08 7.48
CA ALA A 101 8.75 20.80 7.84
C ALA A 101 7.77 21.92 7.43
N ALA A 102 8.07 22.60 6.32
CA ALA A 102 7.41 23.82 5.83
C ALA A 102 7.45 25.00 6.84
N CYS A 103 8.48 25.06 7.68
CA CYS A 103 8.74 26.16 8.60
C CYS A 103 10.18 26.66 8.39
N PRO A 104 10.39 27.80 7.71
CA PRO A 104 11.73 28.33 7.45
C PRO A 104 12.59 28.52 8.71
N ALA A 105 11.97 28.92 9.82
CA ALA A 105 12.66 29.12 11.10
C ALA A 105 13.05 27.80 11.81
N PHE A 106 12.44 26.67 11.43
CA PHE A 106 12.77 25.34 11.94
C PHE A 106 13.89 24.66 11.15
N ALA A 107 14.31 25.24 10.02
CA ALA A 107 15.19 24.58 9.06
C ALA A 107 16.53 24.15 9.68
N TYR A 108 16.93 22.91 9.43
CA TYR A 108 18.25 22.38 9.75
C TYR A 108 18.80 21.57 8.57
N THR A 109 20.12 21.38 8.52
CA THR A 109 20.75 20.46 7.56
C THR A 109 20.87 19.09 8.20
N ALA A 110 20.26 18.08 7.60
CA ALA A 110 20.28 16.73 8.15
C ALA A 110 21.67 16.08 8.03
N GLU A 111 22.10 15.39 9.09
CA GLU A 111 23.40 14.70 9.11
C GLU A 111 23.34 13.32 8.46
N ALA A 112 22.18 12.67 8.49
CA ALA A 112 21.95 11.33 7.96
C ALA A 112 20.67 11.26 7.14
N ASP A 113 20.58 10.29 6.24
CA ASP A 113 19.32 9.96 5.57
C ASP A 113 18.35 9.33 6.58
N ALA A 114 17.06 9.67 6.47
CA ALA A 114 16.00 8.88 7.09
C ALA A 114 16.12 7.41 6.64
N THR A 115 15.83 6.45 7.53
CA THR A 115 16.04 5.01 7.25
C THR A 115 15.34 4.57 5.96
N VAL A 116 14.11 5.03 5.74
CA VAL A 116 13.35 4.73 4.51
C VAL A 116 14.03 5.26 3.24
N ILE A 117 14.69 6.41 3.31
CA ILE A 117 15.41 7.02 2.18
C ILE A 117 16.73 6.30 1.95
N ALA A 118 17.46 5.95 3.01
CA ALA A 118 18.67 5.14 2.92
C ALA A 118 18.39 3.78 2.26
N ASN A 119 17.30 3.12 2.65
CA ASN A 119 16.84 1.86 2.06
C ASN A 119 16.53 2.01 0.56
N LEU A 120 15.79 3.05 0.16
CA LEU A 120 15.45 3.31 -1.24
C LEU A 120 16.69 3.64 -2.09
N LYS A 121 17.60 4.47 -1.58
CA LYS A 121 18.89 4.76 -2.25
C LYS A 121 19.74 3.49 -2.41
N ALA A 122 19.74 2.59 -1.42
CA ALA A 122 20.42 1.29 -1.51
C ALA A 122 19.80 0.36 -2.56
N LYS A 123 18.53 0.55 -2.92
CA LYS A 123 17.86 -0.13 -4.04
C LYS A 123 18.00 0.60 -5.38
N GLY A 124 18.73 1.71 -5.41
CA GLY A 124 19.13 2.45 -6.60
C GLY A 124 18.31 3.70 -6.91
N ALA A 125 17.36 4.08 -6.06
CA ALA A 125 16.53 5.27 -6.27
C ALA A 125 17.30 6.57 -6.07
N VAL A 126 16.91 7.64 -6.77
CA VAL A 126 17.57 8.95 -6.78
C VAL A 126 16.60 10.02 -6.32
N VAL A 127 16.97 10.76 -5.25
CA VAL A 127 16.13 11.85 -4.77
C VAL A 127 16.31 13.08 -5.66
N ILE A 128 15.19 13.64 -6.12
CA ILE A 128 15.17 14.84 -6.96
C ILE A 128 14.87 16.12 -6.17
N GLY A 129 14.12 16.02 -5.07
CA GLY A 129 13.74 17.19 -4.28
C GLY A 129 12.95 16.88 -3.01
N LYS A 130 12.90 17.89 -2.13
CA LYS A 130 12.00 17.96 -0.98
C LYS A 130 10.72 18.70 -1.38
N THR A 131 9.58 18.07 -1.14
CA THR A 131 8.25 18.55 -1.54
C THR A 131 7.55 19.26 -0.40
N ASN A 132 6.71 20.22 -0.78
CA ASN A 132 5.95 21.04 0.14
C ASN A 132 4.87 20.24 0.90
N LEU A 133 4.47 20.76 2.05
CA LEU A 133 3.52 20.16 2.98
C LEU A 133 2.75 21.22 3.75
N ASP A 134 1.59 20.85 4.33
CA ASP A 134 1.04 21.65 5.45
C ASP A 134 2.05 21.61 6.61
N GLN A 135 2.33 22.77 7.20
CA GLN A 135 3.39 22.96 8.18
C GLN A 135 3.30 21.99 9.36
N PHE A 136 4.45 21.40 9.73
CA PHE A 136 4.57 20.31 10.71
C PHE A 136 3.60 19.15 10.47
N ALA A 137 3.33 18.87 9.19
CA ALA A 137 2.38 17.87 8.73
C ALA A 137 0.96 18.03 9.34
N THR A 138 0.53 19.25 9.66
CA THR A 138 -0.73 19.55 10.36
C THR A 138 -1.81 20.10 9.42
N GLY A 139 -2.46 19.20 8.69
CA GLY A 139 -3.57 19.54 7.81
C GLY A 139 -3.88 18.43 6.81
N LEU A 140 -5.05 18.54 6.20
CA LEU A 140 -5.52 17.71 5.08
C LEU A 140 -5.78 18.57 3.83
N VAL A 141 -5.23 19.78 3.76
CA VAL A 141 -5.61 20.81 2.77
C VAL A 141 -4.49 21.16 1.79
N GLY A 142 -3.23 21.20 2.23
CA GLY A 142 -2.09 21.60 1.38
C GLY A 142 -1.92 23.11 1.19
N THR A 143 -2.60 23.93 2.01
CA THR A 143 -2.60 25.40 1.95
C THR A 143 -1.90 26.06 3.13
N ARG A 144 -1.54 25.30 4.18
CA ARG A 144 -0.95 25.82 5.44
C ARG A 144 0.57 25.81 5.36
N SER A 145 1.12 26.45 4.34
CA SER A 145 2.56 26.51 4.09
C SER A 145 2.99 27.93 3.74
N PRO A 146 4.02 28.50 4.40
CA PRO A 146 4.60 29.78 4.02
C PRO A 146 5.31 29.72 2.66
N TYR A 147 5.62 28.51 2.15
CA TYR A 147 6.14 28.29 0.79
C TYR A 147 5.03 28.36 -0.28
N GLY A 148 3.80 28.69 0.11
CA GLY A 148 2.66 28.85 -0.76
C GLY A 148 1.78 27.60 -0.84
N ALA A 149 0.51 27.83 -1.18
CA ALA A 149 -0.47 26.75 -1.34
C ALA A 149 -0.14 25.90 -2.58
N VAL A 150 -0.23 24.58 -2.43
CA VAL A 150 -0.13 23.63 -3.54
C VAL A 150 -1.52 23.43 -4.14
N ARG A 151 -1.66 23.76 -5.41
CA ARG A 151 -2.94 23.69 -6.13
C ARG A 151 -3.25 22.26 -6.57
N ASN A 152 -4.54 21.92 -6.65
CA ASN A 152 -4.98 20.66 -7.23
C ASN A 152 -4.53 20.52 -8.70
N THR A 153 -4.17 19.29 -9.09
CA THR A 153 -3.60 19.01 -10.41
C THR A 153 -4.60 18.95 -11.57
N PHE A 154 -5.90 18.84 -11.26
CA PHE A 154 -6.99 18.83 -12.24
C PHE A 154 -7.68 20.19 -12.34
N ASN A 155 -7.87 20.89 -11.21
CA ASN A 155 -8.45 22.23 -11.20
C ASN A 155 -7.74 23.13 -10.18
N PRO A 156 -6.99 24.16 -10.60
CA PRO A 156 -6.17 24.98 -9.70
C PRO A 156 -6.96 25.79 -8.67
N ASP A 157 -8.29 25.94 -8.80
CA ASP A 157 -9.13 26.62 -7.80
C ASP A 157 -9.35 25.75 -6.55
N TYR A 158 -9.14 24.43 -6.67
CA TYR A 158 -9.31 23.45 -5.60
C TYR A 158 -8.01 23.17 -4.85
N VAL A 159 -8.18 22.72 -3.61
CA VAL A 159 -7.06 22.28 -2.77
C VAL A 159 -6.44 20.99 -3.31
N SER A 160 -5.11 20.88 -3.25
CA SER A 160 -4.42 19.62 -3.58
C SER A 160 -4.67 18.52 -2.55
N GLY A 161 -5.09 18.89 -1.34
CA GLY A 161 -5.11 17.99 -0.19
C GLY A 161 -3.76 17.97 0.49
N GLY A 162 -3.77 17.64 1.78
CA GLY A 162 -2.58 17.66 2.63
C GLY A 162 -2.55 16.48 3.60
N SER A 163 -1.54 16.40 4.46
CA SER A 163 -0.41 17.33 4.52
C SER A 163 0.68 17.03 3.49
N SER A 164 0.65 15.89 2.79
CA SER A 164 1.66 15.54 1.76
C SER A 164 1.32 16.13 0.38
N SER A 165 1.06 17.43 0.35
CA SER A 165 0.49 18.14 -0.81
C SER A 165 1.43 18.17 -2.02
N GLY A 166 2.70 18.53 -1.81
CA GLY A 166 3.72 18.54 -2.85
C GLY A 166 3.97 17.14 -3.41
N SER A 167 4.13 16.14 -2.53
CA SER A 167 4.35 14.72 -2.91
C SER A 167 3.29 14.21 -3.88
N ALA A 168 2.01 14.46 -3.60
CA ALA A 168 0.91 14.04 -4.47
C ALA A 168 0.89 14.85 -5.78
N SER A 169 1.08 16.17 -5.71
CA SER A 169 1.05 17.06 -6.88
C SER A 169 2.14 16.74 -7.91
N VAL A 170 3.40 16.57 -7.47
CA VAL A 170 4.52 16.31 -8.39
C VAL A 170 4.40 14.95 -9.07
N LEU A 171 3.92 13.94 -8.34
CA LEU A 171 3.68 12.62 -8.88
C LEU A 171 2.49 12.60 -9.84
N ALA A 172 1.37 13.21 -9.47
CA ALA A 172 0.17 13.23 -10.32
C ALA A 172 0.45 13.92 -11.66
N ARG A 173 1.34 14.90 -11.69
CA ARG A 173 1.81 15.52 -12.94
C ARG A 173 2.85 14.70 -13.68
N GLY A 174 3.32 13.58 -13.13
CA GLY A 174 4.31 12.68 -13.73
C GLY A 174 5.74 13.21 -13.68
N LEU A 175 6.08 14.11 -12.75
CA LEU A 175 7.41 14.71 -12.66
C LEU A 175 8.46 13.78 -12.03
N VAL A 176 8.00 12.80 -11.26
CA VAL A 176 8.80 11.75 -10.59
C VAL A 176 8.06 10.41 -10.70
N ALA A 177 8.77 9.30 -10.51
CA ALA A 177 8.18 7.96 -10.62
C ALA A 177 7.33 7.57 -9.41
N PHE A 178 7.74 8.02 -8.23
CA PHE A 178 7.01 7.85 -6.97
C PHE A 178 7.37 9.00 -6.01
N SER A 179 6.61 9.14 -4.94
CA SER A 179 6.93 10.11 -3.89
C SER A 179 6.59 9.58 -2.50
N LEU A 180 7.35 10.06 -1.50
CA LEU A 180 7.10 9.76 -0.09
C LEU A 180 6.26 10.87 0.54
N GLY A 181 5.32 10.47 1.39
CA GLY A 181 4.55 11.33 2.27
C GLY A 181 4.59 10.81 3.70
N THR A 182 3.82 11.46 4.58
CA THR A 182 3.49 10.90 5.89
C THR A 182 1.99 10.88 6.06
N ASP A 183 1.48 9.96 6.86
CA ASP A 183 0.06 9.81 7.18
C ASP A 183 -0.13 9.46 8.66
N THR A 184 -0.60 10.45 9.41
CA THR A 184 -1.15 10.27 10.77
C THR A 184 -2.67 10.03 10.73
N ALA A 185 -3.35 10.76 9.85
CA ALA A 185 -4.79 10.98 9.90
C ALA A 185 -5.44 11.14 8.52
N GLY A 186 -4.72 10.84 7.44
CA GLY A 186 -5.20 11.00 6.07
C GLY A 186 -4.18 11.62 5.12
N SER A 187 -3.04 12.07 5.62
CA SER A 187 -2.06 12.84 4.84
C SER A 187 -1.36 12.08 3.71
N GLY A 188 -1.51 10.75 3.64
CA GLY A 188 -1.09 9.88 2.54
C GLY A 188 -2.26 9.40 1.66
N ARG A 189 -3.49 9.75 2.02
CA ARG A 189 -4.75 9.25 1.43
C ARG A 189 -5.56 10.36 0.78
N VAL A 190 -5.87 11.44 1.51
CA VAL A 190 -6.63 12.59 1.01
C VAL A 190 -5.95 13.21 -0.23
N PRO A 191 -4.63 13.51 -0.22
CA PRO A 191 -3.96 14.01 -1.42
C PRO A 191 -3.99 13.02 -2.59
N ALA A 192 -3.99 11.71 -2.32
CA ALA A 192 -4.09 10.70 -3.36
C ALA A 192 -5.45 10.74 -4.06
N GLY A 193 -6.53 10.80 -3.26
CA GLY A 193 -7.90 10.91 -3.75
C GLY A 193 -8.13 12.18 -4.57
N PHE A 194 -7.57 13.31 -4.15
CA PHE A 194 -7.73 14.60 -4.85
C PHE A 194 -6.88 14.74 -6.11
N ASN A 195 -5.87 13.89 -6.32
CA ASN A 195 -4.96 14.00 -7.47
C ASN A 195 -4.90 12.74 -8.34
N ASN A 196 -5.87 11.83 -8.22
CA ASN A 196 -6.00 10.65 -9.06
C ASN A 196 -4.74 9.75 -9.06
N VAL A 197 -4.13 9.57 -7.89
CA VAL A 197 -2.96 8.68 -7.70
C VAL A 197 -3.24 7.63 -6.63
N VAL A 198 -2.39 6.60 -6.57
CA VAL A 198 -2.45 5.60 -5.51
C VAL A 198 -1.76 6.14 -4.27
N GLY A 199 -2.39 5.99 -3.11
CA GLY A 199 -1.81 6.32 -1.81
C GLY A 199 -1.78 5.10 -0.89
N LEU A 200 -0.60 4.50 -0.71
CA LEU A 200 -0.40 3.41 0.24
C LEU A 200 -0.02 4.00 1.60
N LYS A 201 -0.86 3.74 2.61
CA LYS A 201 -0.59 3.99 4.03
C LYS A 201 -0.24 2.65 4.67
N PRO A 202 1.05 2.32 4.80
CA PRO A 202 1.49 1.02 5.28
C PRO A 202 1.14 0.84 6.76
N THR A 203 1.04 -0.40 7.21
CA THR A 203 0.97 -0.76 8.63
C THR A 203 1.99 0.04 9.46
N LYS A 204 1.54 0.72 10.51
CA LYS A 204 2.43 1.59 11.31
C LYS A 204 3.58 0.77 11.90
N GLY A 205 4.79 1.31 11.91
CA GLY A 205 6.00 0.61 12.34
C GLY A 205 6.60 -0.36 11.32
N TRP A 206 5.97 -0.61 10.17
CA TRP A 206 6.64 -1.38 9.10
C TRP A 206 7.74 -0.55 8.42
N LEU A 207 7.41 0.69 8.04
CA LEU A 207 8.39 1.66 7.59
C LEU A 207 8.86 2.46 8.81
N SER A 208 10.17 2.62 8.94
CA SER A 208 10.80 3.36 10.04
C SER A 208 10.51 4.85 9.97
N ASN A 209 10.28 5.47 11.13
CA ASN A 209 10.18 6.92 11.29
C ASN A 209 11.53 7.56 11.73
N THR A 210 12.64 6.80 11.79
CA THR A 210 13.98 7.38 12.04
C THR A 210 14.32 8.40 10.96
N GLY A 211 14.68 9.62 11.37
CA GLY A 211 14.93 10.76 10.47
C GLY A 211 13.65 11.38 9.88
N VAL A 212 12.49 11.15 10.49
CA VAL A 212 11.24 11.84 10.15
C VAL A 212 10.87 12.78 11.29
N VAL A 213 10.67 14.06 10.99
CA VAL A 213 10.17 15.05 11.95
C VAL A 213 8.75 14.64 12.37
N PRO A 214 8.52 14.34 13.67
CA PRO A 214 7.25 13.79 14.13
C PRO A 214 6.13 14.82 14.04
N ALA A 215 4.89 14.33 13.92
CA ALA A 215 3.68 15.11 14.05
C ALA A 215 2.78 14.55 15.17
N CYS A 216 2.50 13.24 15.14
CA CYS A 216 1.98 12.49 16.29
C CYS A 216 2.76 11.19 16.36
N ARG A 217 3.89 11.20 17.08
CA ARG A 217 4.94 10.19 16.98
C ARG A 217 4.42 8.75 17.14
N LEU A 218 3.44 8.52 18.02
CA LEU A 218 2.84 7.19 18.22
C LEU A 218 2.05 6.68 16.99
N ASN A 219 1.49 7.61 16.21
CA ASN A 219 0.52 7.33 15.15
C ASN A 219 1.04 7.67 13.75
N ASP A 220 2.27 8.17 13.62
CA ASP A 220 2.85 8.53 12.34
C ASP A 220 3.26 7.29 11.53
N ALA A 221 2.99 7.33 10.23
CA ALA A 221 3.49 6.37 9.27
C ALA A 221 4.00 7.10 8.03
N VAL A 222 5.17 6.71 7.52
CA VAL A 222 5.58 7.04 6.16
C VAL A 222 4.58 6.44 5.18
N SER A 223 4.11 7.24 4.21
CA SER A 223 3.20 6.83 3.15
C SER A 223 3.88 6.91 1.79
N ILE A 224 3.34 6.18 0.83
CA ILE A 224 3.88 6.12 -0.54
C ILE A 224 2.80 6.53 -1.51
N PHE A 225 3.13 7.44 -2.42
CA PHE A 225 2.33 7.70 -3.59
C PHE A 225 3.00 7.10 -4.82
N ALA A 226 2.19 6.48 -5.69
CA ALA A 226 2.62 6.03 -7.00
C ALA A 226 1.48 6.16 -8.03
N LEU A 227 1.80 6.07 -9.32
CA LEU A 227 0.80 6.03 -10.37
C LEU A 227 0.10 4.67 -10.44
N THR A 228 0.79 3.60 -10.05
CA THR A 228 0.24 2.23 -10.03
C THR A 228 0.33 1.60 -8.66
N VAL A 229 -0.57 0.66 -8.37
CA VAL A 229 -0.55 -0.11 -7.11
C VAL A 229 0.69 -1.01 -7.05
N ALA A 230 1.15 -1.52 -8.19
CA ALA A 230 2.36 -2.32 -8.27
C ALA A 230 3.61 -1.52 -7.88
N ASP A 231 3.70 -0.27 -8.34
CA ASP A 231 4.80 0.63 -7.99
C ASP A 231 4.77 0.99 -6.50
N ALA A 232 3.59 1.33 -5.97
CA ALA A 232 3.43 1.63 -4.54
C ALA A 232 3.88 0.45 -3.65
N GLN A 233 3.49 -0.78 -4.01
CA GLN A 233 3.93 -1.98 -3.30
C GLN A 233 5.44 -2.20 -3.41
N THR A 234 6.01 -2.08 -4.61
CA THR A 234 7.45 -2.26 -4.85
C THR A 234 8.27 -1.28 -4.00
N VAL A 235 7.85 -0.02 -3.95
CA VAL A 235 8.50 1.02 -3.13
C VAL A 235 8.35 0.72 -1.64
N ALA A 236 7.18 0.27 -1.17
CA ALA A 236 6.98 -0.11 0.23
C ALA A 236 7.90 -1.23 0.68
N HIS A 237 8.05 -2.28 -0.14
CA HIS A 237 8.96 -3.38 0.14
C HIS A 237 10.44 -2.96 0.08
N ALA A 238 10.79 -2.01 -0.80
CA ALA A 238 12.14 -1.46 -0.89
C ALA A 238 12.49 -0.55 0.29
N ALA A 239 11.52 0.22 0.82
CA ALA A 239 11.70 1.15 1.92
C ALA A 239 11.56 0.50 3.31
N GLY A 240 10.70 -0.54 3.42
CA GLY A 240 10.28 -1.15 4.66
C GLY A 240 11.28 -2.13 5.26
N GLY A 241 11.17 -2.36 6.56
CA GLY A 241 12.05 -3.24 7.32
C GLY A 241 12.09 -2.85 8.79
N TYR A 242 12.47 -3.80 9.65
CA TYR A 242 12.64 -3.51 11.07
C TYR A 242 13.86 -2.62 11.29
N ASP A 243 13.65 -1.52 12.02
CA ASP A 243 14.69 -0.58 12.41
C ASP A 243 14.80 -0.56 13.94
N ALA A 244 15.92 -1.04 14.47
CA ALA A 244 16.14 -1.08 15.91
C ALA A 244 16.33 0.32 16.53
N ALA A 245 16.60 1.36 15.73
CA ALA A 245 16.73 2.73 16.20
C ALA A 245 15.36 3.44 16.34
N ASP A 246 14.31 2.93 15.71
CA ASP A 246 12.95 3.44 15.85
C ASP A 246 12.17 2.61 16.88
N ALA A 247 11.85 3.24 18.01
CA ALA A 247 11.10 2.63 19.11
C ALA A 247 9.70 2.11 18.71
N TYR A 248 9.14 2.61 17.60
CA TYR A 248 7.84 2.18 17.09
C TYR A 248 7.94 1.22 15.89
N SER A 249 9.14 0.85 15.46
CA SER A 249 9.33 -0.14 14.40
C SER A 249 8.88 -1.53 14.85
N ARG A 250 8.27 -2.28 13.93
CA ARG A 250 7.70 -3.60 14.17
C ARG A 250 8.15 -4.59 13.12
N LYS A 251 8.42 -5.82 13.55
CA LYS A 251 8.63 -6.96 12.64
C LYS A 251 7.27 -7.47 12.16
N ASN A 252 7.15 -7.73 10.87
CA ASN A 252 5.97 -8.38 10.32
C ASN A 252 5.86 -9.80 10.95
N PRO A 253 4.73 -10.16 11.59
CA PRO A 253 4.56 -11.48 12.17
C PRO A 253 4.34 -12.59 11.12
N HIS A 254 4.17 -12.23 9.84
CA HIS A 254 3.91 -13.14 8.72
C HIS A 254 2.67 -14.03 8.92
N THR A 255 1.64 -13.45 9.55
CA THR A 255 0.35 -14.12 9.86
C THR A 255 -0.80 -13.69 8.96
N ALA A 256 -0.69 -12.53 8.30
CA ALA A 256 -1.72 -11.96 7.43
C ALA A 256 -1.70 -12.61 6.02
N PRO A 257 -2.84 -12.64 5.32
CA PRO A 257 -2.89 -13.11 3.94
C PRO A 257 -2.13 -12.20 2.98
N VAL A 258 -1.68 -12.76 1.84
CA VAL A 258 -1.00 -12.02 0.76
C VAL A 258 -1.97 -11.53 -0.34
N ALA A 259 -3.25 -11.92 -0.26
CA ALA A 259 -4.33 -11.50 -1.15
C ALA A 259 -5.66 -11.52 -0.39
N PHE A 260 -6.71 -10.88 -0.91
CA PHE A 260 -8.06 -11.15 -0.41
C PHE A 260 -8.53 -12.55 -0.77
N SER A 261 -9.59 -13.00 -0.09
CA SER A 261 -10.29 -14.22 -0.43
C SER A 261 -10.82 -14.21 -1.88
N ALA A 262 -11.12 -15.39 -2.43
CA ALA A 262 -11.62 -15.50 -3.81
C ALA A 262 -13.01 -14.86 -4.03
N GLN A 263 -13.77 -14.66 -2.94
CA GLN A 263 -15.03 -13.93 -2.92
C GLN A 263 -14.95 -12.89 -1.81
N PRO A 264 -14.30 -11.73 -2.08
CA PRO A 264 -14.02 -10.76 -1.03
C PRO A 264 -15.28 -10.29 -0.32
N ARG A 265 -15.23 -10.23 1.01
CA ARG A 265 -16.25 -9.60 1.85
C ARG A 265 -15.70 -8.27 2.34
N ILE A 266 -16.33 -7.18 1.93
CA ILE A 266 -15.87 -5.82 2.28
C ILE A 266 -16.97 -5.11 3.06
N ALA A 267 -16.63 -4.63 4.25
CA ALA A 267 -17.50 -3.82 5.08
C ALA A 267 -17.61 -2.39 4.51
N MET A 268 -18.74 -1.72 4.76
CA MET A 268 -18.91 -0.29 4.53
C MET A 268 -19.66 0.37 5.70
N PRO A 269 -19.51 1.69 5.94
CA PRO A 269 -20.29 2.38 6.95
C PRO A 269 -21.80 2.21 6.74
N ASP A 270 -22.55 1.98 7.82
CA ASP A 270 -24.02 1.97 7.81
C ASP A 270 -24.62 3.35 7.52
N ARG A 271 -23.87 4.42 7.82
CA ARG A 271 -24.23 5.81 7.53
C ARG A 271 -23.06 6.53 6.87
N LEU A 272 -23.34 7.17 5.74
CA LEU A 272 -22.37 7.95 4.98
C LEU A 272 -22.71 9.45 5.07
N GLU A 273 -21.68 10.27 5.20
CA GLU A 273 -21.72 11.73 5.18
C GLU A 273 -20.90 12.26 4.00
N PHE A 274 -21.42 13.28 3.31
CA PHE A 274 -20.82 13.92 2.13
C PHE A 274 -20.88 15.46 2.18
N PHE A 275 -21.44 16.05 3.25
CA PHE A 275 -21.53 17.50 3.47
C PHE A 275 -22.18 18.27 2.32
N GLY A 276 -23.17 17.66 1.67
CA GLY A 276 -23.88 18.24 0.52
C GLY A 276 -23.15 18.13 -0.82
N ASP A 277 -22.05 17.39 -0.90
CA ASP A 277 -21.34 17.11 -2.16
C ASP A 277 -21.98 15.90 -2.88
N ASP A 278 -23.05 16.18 -3.63
CA ASP A 278 -23.78 15.16 -4.40
C ASP A 278 -22.89 14.46 -5.45
N LEU A 279 -21.85 15.13 -5.95
CA LEU A 279 -20.92 14.55 -6.92
C LEU A 279 -19.98 13.52 -6.27
N ALA A 280 -19.49 13.80 -5.06
CA ALA A 280 -18.71 12.84 -4.28
C ALA A 280 -19.57 11.63 -3.87
N GLN A 281 -20.83 11.87 -3.47
CA GLN A 281 -21.77 10.79 -3.15
C GLN A 281 -22.06 9.89 -4.36
N ALA A 282 -22.33 10.49 -5.53
CA ALA A 282 -22.58 9.74 -6.77
C ALA A 282 -21.36 8.91 -7.17
N ALA A 283 -20.15 9.48 -7.10
CA ALA A 283 -18.91 8.76 -7.42
C ALA A 283 -18.66 7.58 -6.46
N PHE A 284 -18.96 7.73 -5.17
CA PHE A 284 -18.85 6.61 -4.23
C PHE A 284 -19.89 5.52 -4.50
N SER A 285 -21.13 5.90 -4.80
CA SER A 285 -22.18 4.94 -5.19
C SER A 285 -21.75 4.11 -6.41
N GLU A 286 -21.19 4.76 -7.43
CA GLU A 286 -20.63 4.09 -8.60
C GLU A 286 -19.51 3.09 -8.22
N ALA A 287 -18.66 3.46 -7.27
CA ALA A 287 -17.60 2.59 -6.76
C ALA A 287 -18.17 1.31 -6.14
N LEU A 288 -19.21 1.44 -5.30
CA LEU A 288 -19.86 0.31 -4.65
C LEU A 288 -20.52 -0.63 -5.67
N ASP A 289 -21.14 -0.09 -6.71
CA ASP A 289 -21.75 -0.89 -7.79
C ASP A 289 -20.70 -1.65 -8.60
N ARG A 290 -19.56 -1.01 -8.90
CA ARG A 290 -18.41 -1.68 -9.54
C ARG A 290 -17.87 -2.80 -8.66
N LEU A 291 -17.70 -2.59 -7.35
CA LEU A 291 -17.25 -3.64 -6.42
C LEU A 291 -18.20 -4.84 -6.46
N ARG A 292 -19.52 -4.62 -6.40
CA ARG A 292 -20.51 -5.71 -6.53
C ARG A 292 -20.41 -6.44 -7.86
N HIS A 293 -20.22 -5.71 -8.96
CA HIS A 293 -20.04 -6.30 -10.29
C HIS A 293 -18.79 -7.19 -10.38
N HIS A 294 -17.75 -6.86 -9.61
CA HIS A 294 -16.53 -7.67 -9.47
C HIS A 294 -16.65 -8.83 -8.47
N GLY A 295 -17.86 -9.16 -8.01
CA GLY A 295 -18.10 -10.29 -7.12
C GLY A 295 -17.75 -10.04 -5.65
N VAL A 296 -17.58 -8.77 -5.26
CA VAL A 296 -17.41 -8.39 -3.85
C VAL A 296 -18.76 -8.41 -3.15
N THR A 297 -18.81 -9.07 -1.99
CA THR A 297 -19.95 -8.97 -1.08
C THR A 297 -19.77 -7.75 -0.19
N LEU A 298 -20.69 -6.78 -0.30
CA LEU A 298 -20.69 -5.57 0.52
C LEU A 298 -21.71 -5.69 1.66
N GLU A 299 -21.26 -5.44 2.89
CA GLU A 299 -22.12 -5.45 4.08
C GLU A 299 -21.90 -4.18 4.90
N THR A 300 -22.98 -3.64 5.47
CA THR A 300 -22.89 -2.46 6.34
C THR A 300 -22.47 -2.85 7.76
N ILE A 301 -21.61 -2.05 8.38
CA ILE A 301 -21.24 -2.16 9.79
C ILE A 301 -21.56 -0.87 10.53
N ASP A 302 -21.83 -0.97 11.84
CA ASP A 302 -21.97 0.22 12.71
C ASP A 302 -20.66 1.01 12.72
N PHE A 303 -20.71 2.21 12.15
CA PHE A 303 -19.52 3.06 12.02
C PHE A 303 -19.29 3.96 13.26
N THR A 304 -20.13 3.85 14.29
CA THR A 304 -20.05 4.71 15.48
C THR A 304 -18.69 4.63 16.19
N PRO A 305 -18.11 3.46 16.49
CA PRO A 305 -16.80 3.38 17.16
C PRO A 305 -15.66 4.00 16.33
N PHE A 306 -15.76 3.96 15.00
CA PHE A 306 -14.80 4.54 14.08
C PHE A 306 -14.84 6.07 14.16
N ARG A 307 -16.05 6.65 14.13
CA ARG A 307 -16.25 8.09 14.29
C ARG A 307 -15.80 8.58 15.67
N GLU A 308 -16.21 7.90 16.74
CA GLU A 308 -15.81 8.26 18.11
C GLU A 308 -14.28 8.28 18.27
N LEU A 309 -13.59 7.29 17.68
CA LEU A 309 -12.14 7.24 17.71
C LEU A 309 -11.48 8.33 16.85
N ALA A 310 -12.05 8.61 15.67
CA ALA A 310 -11.60 9.68 14.78
C ALA A 310 -11.68 11.07 15.44
N GLU A 311 -12.72 11.32 16.23
CA GLU A 311 -12.91 12.59 16.96
C GLU A 311 -11.83 12.81 18.03
N GLN A 312 -11.33 11.74 18.67
CA GLN A 312 -10.30 11.85 19.72
C GLN A 312 -9.00 12.50 19.25
N LEU A 313 -8.68 12.41 17.95
CA LEU A 313 -7.41 12.90 17.41
C LEU A 313 -7.25 14.43 17.53
N TYR A 314 -8.34 15.18 17.33
CA TYR A 314 -8.31 16.65 17.32
C TYR A 314 -9.18 17.29 18.41
N TYR A 315 -10.20 16.58 18.91
CA TYR A 315 -11.06 17.04 19.99
C TYR A 315 -10.75 16.36 21.34
N GLY A 316 -9.65 15.62 21.42
CA GLY A 316 -9.15 14.99 22.64
C GLY A 316 -7.65 15.24 22.86
N ALA A 317 -7.10 14.59 23.88
CA ALA A 317 -5.73 14.82 24.34
C ALA A 317 -4.64 14.39 23.32
N TRP A 318 -4.98 13.68 22.25
CA TRP A 318 -4.03 13.27 21.21
C TRP A 318 -3.36 14.45 20.50
N VAL A 319 -4.02 15.61 20.43
CA VAL A 319 -3.42 16.83 19.87
C VAL A 319 -2.16 17.27 20.62
N ALA A 320 -2.01 16.88 21.89
CA ALA A 320 -0.81 17.17 22.70
C ALA A 320 0.46 16.53 22.12
N GLU A 321 0.37 15.41 21.38
CA GLU A 321 1.56 14.89 20.67
C GLU A 321 2.11 15.89 19.65
N ARG A 322 1.24 16.67 18.99
CA ARG A 322 1.69 17.73 18.07
C ARG A 322 2.39 18.86 18.81
N THR A 323 1.84 19.24 19.97
CA THR A 323 2.44 20.24 20.86
C THR A 323 3.84 19.84 21.29
N VAL A 324 4.02 18.57 21.68
CA VAL A 324 5.33 18.02 22.03
C VAL A 324 6.25 17.96 20.81
N ALA A 325 5.72 17.56 19.64
CA ALA A 325 6.51 17.34 18.44
C ALA A 325 7.10 18.62 17.82
N VAL A 326 6.37 19.74 17.88
CA VAL A 326 6.91 21.01 17.37
C VAL A 326 8.01 21.59 18.27
N GLY A 327 8.03 21.22 19.55
CA GLY A 327 9.11 21.55 20.47
C GLY A 327 9.38 23.05 20.61
N GLU A 328 10.67 23.41 20.63
CA GLU A 328 11.18 24.75 20.91
C GLU A 328 10.59 25.83 20.00
N ILE A 329 10.26 25.53 18.74
CA ILE A 329 9.70 26.53 17.82
C ILE A 329 8.39 27.14 18.33
N PHE A 330 7.61 26.36 19.08
CA PHE A 330 6.34 26.81 19.63
C PHE A 330 6.53 27.68 20.88
N GLU A 331 7.62 27.47 21.62
CA GLU A 331 7.96 28.23 22.83
C GLU A 331 8.72 29.51 22.50
N GLU A 332 9.68 29.45 21.58
CA GLU A 332 10.65 30.52 21.30
C GLU A 332 10.28 31.41 20.10
N SER A 333 9.58 30.88 19.09
CA SER A 333 9.22 31.62 17.87
C SER A 333 7.84 31.23 17.31
N PRO A 334 6.77 31.28 18.12
CA PRO A 334 5.44 30.86 17.70
C PRO A 334 4.88 31.65 16.51
N GLU A 335 5.34 32.87 16.26
CA GLU A 335 4.96 33.69 15.10
C GLU A 335 5.52 33.18 13.76
N ALA A 336 6.54 32.32 13.77
CA ALA A 336 7.04 31.66 12.57
C ALA A 336 6.11 30.54 12.07
N MET A 337 5.17 30.10 12.92
CA MET A 337 4.20 29.06 12.58
C MET A 337 3.02 29.63 11.80
N ASP A 338 2.46 28.83 10.90
CA ASP A 338 1.17 29.09 10.27
C ASP A 338 0.12 29.32 11.38
N PRO A 339 -0.69 30.41 11.31
CA PRO A 339 -1.60 30.76 12.40
C PRO A 339 -2.62 29.67 12.74
N VAL A 340 -3.07 28.88 11.75
CA VAL A 340 -4.03 27.78 11.96
C VAL A 340 -3.31 26.60 12.61
N VAL A 341 -2.13 26.24 12.11
CA VAL A 341 -1.30 25.17 12.70
C VAL A 341 -0.96 25.49 14.16
N ARG A 342 -0.53 26.73 14.43
CA ARG A 342 -0.24 27.21 15.78
C ARG A 342 -1.45 27.08 16.70
N GLY A 343 -2.63 27.49 16.24
CA GLY A 343 -3.87 27.37 17.03
C GLY A 343 -4.20 25.92 17.37
N ILE A 344 -4.03 24.99 16.43
CA ILE A 344 -4.25 23.56 16.66
C ILE A 344 -3.25 23.01 17.68
N VAL A 345 -1.96 23.31 17.50
CA VAL A 345 -0.88 22.86 18.39
C VAL A 345 -1.05 23.43 19.80
N ALA A 346 -1.46 24.68 19.94
CA ALA A 346 -1.67 25.31 21.25
C ALA A 346 -2.76 24.61 22.07
N ASN A 347 -3.74 23.97 21.43
CA ASN A 347 -4.81 23.26 22.13
C ASN A 347 -4.31 22.10 22.99
N GLY A 348 -3.14 21.52 22.69
CA GLY A 348 -2.57 20.44 23.49
C GLY A 348 -2.20 20.87 24.90
N LEU A 349 -1.93 22.16 25.15
CA LEU A 349 -1.64 22.70 26.48
C LEU A 349 -2.84 22.65 27.44
N ASN A 350 -4.05 22.43 26.92
CA ASN A 350 -5.27 22.37 27.72
C ASN A 350 -5.51 20.99 28.37
N TYR A 351 -4.65 20.00 28.12
CA TYR A 351 -4.83 18.63 28.59
C TYR A 351 -3.79 18.24 29.63
N THR A 352 -4.22 17.56 30.69
CA THR A 352 -3.33 17.02 31.71
C THR A 352 -2.79 15.65 31.30
N ALA A 353 -1.77 15.16 32.01
CA ALA A 353 -1.32 13.77 31.88
C ALA A 353 -2.45 12.76 32.16
N CYS A 354 -3.37 13.07 33.09
CA CYS A 354 -4.53 12.21 33.35
C CYS A 354 -5.49 12.15 32.15
N ASP A 355 -5.66 13.25 31.42
CA ASP A 355 -6.50 13.28 30.22
C ASP A 355 -5.86 12.49 29.07
N ALA A 356 -4.53 12.56 28.94
CA ALA A 356 -3.79 11.73 27.99
C ALA A 356 -3.97 10.22 28.27
N TRP A 357 -3.87 9.80 29.54
CA TRP A 357 -4.11 8.38 29.90
C TRP A 357 -5.56 7.95 29.69
N ARG A 358 -6.55 8.81 29.98
CA ARG A 358 -7.95 8.53 29.66
C ARG A 358 -8.17 8.36 28.16
N ALA A 359 -7.56 9.23 27.34
CA ALA A 359 -7.63 9.14 25.89
C ALA A 359 -7.00 7.83 25.37
N GLU A 360 -5.91 7.37 25.97
CA GLU A 360 -5.30 6.07 25.62
C GLU A 360 -6.20 4.89 26.00
N TYR A 361 -6.82 4.90 27.19
CA TYR A 361 -7.76 3.84 27.58
C TYR A 361 -8.95 3.77 26.64
N LEU A 362 -9.55 4.92 26.31
CA LEU A 362 -10.64 4.99 25.33
C LEU A 362 -10.19 4.54 23.94
N ARG A 363 -8.98 4.92 23.50
CA ARG A 363 -8.41 4.46 22.22
C ARG A 363 -8.32 2.93 22.21
N ALA A 364 -7.82 2.31 23.27
CA ALA A 364 -7.70 0.85 23.35
C ALA A 364 -9.07 0.14 23.27
N GLU A 365 -10.08 0.66 23.97
CA GLU A 365 -11.45 0.13 23.93
C GLU A 365 -12.08 0.23 22.52
N LEU A 366 -12.01 1.42 21.91
CA LEU A 366 -12.58 1.66 20.58
C LEU A 366 -11.82 0.90 19.49
N ALA A 367 -10.49 0.84 19.56
CA ALA A 367 -9.68 0.05 18.64
C ALA A 367 -10.06 -1.44 18.72
N ARG A 368 -10.32 -1.98 19.92
CA ARG A 368 -10.79 -3.36 20.07
C ARG A 368 -12.16 -3.57 19.42
N LYS A 369 -13.11 -2.67 19.65
CA LYS A 369 -14.45 -2.73 19.02
C LYS A 369 -14.36 -2.68 17.49
N ILE A 370 -13.54 -1.78 16.94
CA ILE A 370 -13.29 -1.66 15.51
C ILE A 370 -12.71 -2.95 14.94
N ASN A 371 -11.65 -3.49 15.56
CA ASN A 371 -11.03 -4.73 15.08
C ASN A 371 -12.01 -5.92 15.13
N LEU A 372 -12.83 -6.03 16.18
CA LEU A 372 -13.89 -7.04 16.27
C LEU A 372 -14.97 -6.86 15.19
N ALA A 373 -15.38 -5.62 14.90
CA ALA A 373 -16.37 -5.33 13.86
C ALA A 373 -15.86 -5.65 12.45
N LEU A 374 -14.54 -5.64 12.25
CA LEU A 374 -13.89 -6.03 11.00
C LEU A 374 -13.59 -7.54 10.90
N GLU A 375 -13.79 -8.33 11.97
CA GLU A 375 -13.58 -9.77 11.92
C GLU A 375 -14.49 -10.43 10.87
N GLY A 376 -13.89 -11.24 9.99
CA GLY A 376 -14.61 -11.92 8.91
C GLY A 376 -14.79 -11.11 7.63
N PHE A 377 -14.31 -9.86 7.60
CA PHE A 377 -14.16 -9.05 6.39
C PHE A 377 -12.70 -9.03 5.91
N ASP A 378 -12.51 -8.97 4.60
CA ASP A 378 -11.20 -8.77 3.99
C ASP A 378 -10.73 -7.31 4.15
N ALA A 379 -11.67 -6.35 4.13
CA ALA A 379 -11.41 -4.92 4.32
C ALA A 379 -12.69 -4.13 4.66
N LEU A 380 -12.52 -2.86 4.98
CA LEU A 380 -13.52 -1.80 4.98
C LEU A 380 -13.29 -0.91 3.75
N VAL A 381 -14.36 -0.52 3.05
CA VAL A 381 -14.32 0.50 1.99
C VAL A 381 -15.01 1.78 2.47
N VAL A 382 -14.35 2.92 2.24
CA VAL A 382 -14.85 4.26 2.53
C VAL A 382 -14.54 5.21 1.36
N PRO A 383 -15.27 6.33 1.20
CA PRO A 383 -14.79 7.43 0.38
C PRO A 383 -13.43 7.90 0.92
N THR A 384 -12.45 8.16 0.05
CA THR A 384 -11.15 8.68 0.51
C THR A 384 -11.30 10.03 1.21
N SER A 385 -12.24 10.84 0.75
CA SER A 385 -12.73 12.06 1.41
C SER A 385 -14.22 12.22 1.08
N PRO A 386 -15.06 12.71 2.01
CA PRO A 386 -16.49 12.94 1.77
C PRO A 386 -16.76 14.08 0.77
N THR A 387 -15.80 15.00 0.59
CA THR A 387 -15.95 16.17 -0.28
C THR A 387 -14.57 16.70 -0.66
N ILE A 388 -14.52 17.68 -1.58
CA ILE A 388 -13.34 18.48 -1.91
C ILE A 388 -13.76 19.96 -1.93
N ARG A 389 -12.87 20.85 -1.53
CA ARG A 389 -13.17 22.28 -1.36
C ARG A 389 -12.23 23.15 -2.21
N THR A 390 -12.73 24.33 -2.55
CA THR A 390 -11.93 25.39 -3.17
C THR A 390 -10.98 26.02 -2.16
N GLN A 391 -9.88 26.59 -2.64
CA GLN A 391 -8.97 27.35 -1.78
C GLN A 391 -9.67 28.55 -1.13
N GLU A 392 -10.61 29.19 -1.83
CA GLU A 392 -11.39 30.31 -1.31
C GLU A 392 -12.27 29.89 -0.12
N GLU A 393 -12.95 28.74 -0.22
CA GLU A 393 -13.70 28.18 0.92
C GLU A 393 -12.79 27.93 2.13
N LEU A 394 -11.57 27.43 1.91
CA LEU A 394 -10.62 27.18 3.00
C LEU A 394 -10.10 28.46 3.66
N VAL A 395 -10.02 29.58 2.93
CA VAL A 395 -9.71 30.88 3.53
C VAL A 395 -10.84 31.32 4.46
N ARG A 396 -12.09 31.06 4.10
CA ARG A 396 -13.26 31.42 4.90
C ARG A 396 -13.40 30.56 6.16
N GLU A 397 -13.22 29.24 6.03
CA GLU A 397 -13.42 28.26 7.11
C GLU A 397 -12.26 27.24 7.18
N PRO A 398 -11.06 27.67 7.64
CA PRO A 398 -9.82 26.89 7.54
C PRO A 398 -9.75 25.66 8.45
N VAL A 399 -10.57 25.60 9.51
CA VAL A 399 -10.58 24.50 10.49
C VAL A 399 -11.71 23.53 10.20
N LEU A 400 -12.95 24.04 10.06
CA LEU A 400 -14.14 23.22 9.84
C LEU A 400 -14.01 22.40 8.56
N TYR A 401 -13.71 23.03 7.42
CA TYR A 401 -13.63 22.31 6.14
C TYR A 401 -12.46 21.34 6.07
N ASN A 402 -11.34 21.62 6.75
CA ASN A 402 -10.29 20.62 6.93
C ASN A 402 -10.79 19.40 7.71
N SER A 403 -11.57 19.59 8.77
CA SER A 403 -12.06 18.47 9.60
C SER A 403 -12.99 17.53 8.82
N GLN A 404 -13.73 18.05 7.84
CA GLN A 404 -14.62 17.27 6.98
C GLN A 404 -13.85 16.21 6.19
N PHE A 405 -12.66 16.53 5.67
CA PHE A 405 -11.83 15.57 4.94
C PHE A 405 -11.39 14.37 5.79
N GLY A 406 -11.33 14.55 7.12
CA GLY A 406 -10.83 13.55 8.07
C GLY A 406 -11.83 12.48 8.51
N ILE A 407 -13.11 12.59 8.14
CA ILE A 407 -14.19 11.71 8.65
C ILE A 407 -13.85 10.22 8.47
N TYR A 408 -13.29 9.85 7.32
CA TYR A 408 -13.02 8.45 6.98
C TYR A 408 -11.55 8.04 7.16
N THR A 409 -10.70 8.93 7.70
CA THR A 409 -9.24 8.70 7.75
C THR A 409 -8.64 8.74 9.15
N ASN A 410 -9.20 9.54 10.06
CA ASN A 410 -8.57 9.85 11.36
C ASN A 410 -8.44 8.65 12.32
N PHE A 411 -9.33 7.66 12.23
CA PHE A 411 -9.32 6.50 13.13
C PHE A 411 -8.22 5.46 12.79
N THR A 412 -7.73 5.44 11.55
CA THR A 412 -6.99 4.31 10.98
C THR A 412 -5.74 3.93 11.78
N ASN A 413 -4.90 4.91 12.12
CA ASN A 413 -3.66 4.63 12.86
C ASN A 413 -3.90 4.37 14.35
N LEU A 414 -4.91 5.03 14.94
CA LEU A 414 -5.33 4.81 16.33
C LEU A 414 -5.87 3.38 16.54
N ALA A 415 -6.50 2.81 15.51
CA ALA A 415 -7.02 1.44 15.49
C ALA A 415 -6.00 0.39 15.01
N ASP A 416 -4.77 0.79 14.67
CA ASP A 416 -3.71 -0.07 14.12
C ASP A 416 -4.09 -0.78 12.81
N LEU A 417 -4.63 -0.01 11.85
CA LEU A 417 -5.05 -0.49 10.54
C LEU A 417 -4.05 -0.06 9.44
N SER A 418 -4.02 -0.81 8.35
CA SER A 418 -3.36 -0.45 7.08
C SER A 418 -4.39 0.08 6.08
N ALA A 419 -3.97 0.87 5.09
CA ALA A 419 -4.90 1.42 4.11
C ALA A 419 -4.28 1.65 2.73
N LEU A 420 -5.11 1.56 1.70
CA LEU A 420 -4.78 1.83 0.31
C LEU A 420 -5.84 2.73 -0.33
N ALA A 421 -5.49 3.99 -0.56
CA ALA A 421 -6.29 4.93 -1.33
C ALA A 421 -6.10 4.66 -2.83
N LEU A 422 -7.21 4.52 -3.53
CA LEU A 422 -7.27 4.15 -4.94
C LEU A 422 -8.14 5.17 -5.71
N PRO A 423 -7.73 5.54 -6.93
CA PRO A 423 -8.62 6.18 -7.89
C PRO A 423 -9.90 5.37 -8.10
N CYS A 424 -11.02 6.06 -8.35
CA CYS A 424 -12.30 5.41 -8.66
C CYS A 424 -12.91 5.97 -9.96
N SER A 425 -13.16 7.27 -10.00
CA SER A 425 -13.74 7.94 -11.17
C SER A 425 -13.30 9.41 -11.27
N LEU A 426 -13.48 10.01 -12.44
CA LEU A 426 -13.56 11.46 -12.57
C LEU A 426 -15.04 11.84 -12.42
N ARG A 427 -15.32 12.78 -11.54
CA ARG A 427 -16.68 13.31 -11.32
C ARG A 427 -17.15 14.09 -12.54
N ALA A 428 -18.42 14.44 -12.57
CA ALA A 428 -19.02 15.21 -13.66
C ALA A 428 -18.38 16.61 -13.85
N ASP A 429 -17.72 17.15 -12.82
CA ASP A 429 -16.99 18.42 -12.86
C ASP A 429 -15.49 18.26 -13.22
N GLY A 430 -15.05 17.05 -13.55
CA GLY A 430 -13.68 16.73 -13.95
C GLY A 430 -12.69 16.54 -12.79
N LEU A 431 -13.10 16.74 -11.54
CA LEU A 431 -12.27 16.44 -10.37
C LEU A 431 -12.26 14.93 -10.07
N PRO A 432 -11.15 14.37 -9.57
CA PRO A 432 -11.08 12.97 -9.22
C PRO A 432 -11.82 12.65 -7.92
N ALA A 433 -12.38 11.45 -7.87
CA ALA A 433 -12.91 10.83 -6.67
C ALA A 433 -12.26 9.44 -6.49
N GLY A 434 -12.03 9.06 -5.23
CA GLY A 434 -11.36 7.81 -4.88
C GLY A 434 -12.02 7.10 -3.71
N ILE A 435 -11.69 5.82 -3.59
CA ILE A 435 -12.02 4.99 -2.43
C ILE A 435 -10.76 4.68 -1.64
N THR A 436 -10.90 4.50 -0.33
CA THR A 436 -9.83 3.92 0.49
C THR A 436 -10.29 2.57 1.00
N LEU A 437 -9.48 1.55 0.74
CA LEU A 437 -9.61 0.23 1.35
C LEU A 437 -8.78 0.21 2.63
N ILE A 438 -9.38 -0.20 3.74
CA ILE A 438 -8.76 -0.22 5.07
C ILE A 438 -8.84 -1.64 5.60
N ALA A 439 -7.72 -2.19 6.06
CA ALA A 439 -7.65 -3.55 6.56
C ALA A 439 -6.83 -3.61 7.86
N PRO A 440 -6.89 -4.71 8.63
CA PRO A 440 -6.06 -4.86 9.81
C PRO A 440 -4.57 -4.70 9.49
N ALA A 441 -3.75 -4.44 10.52
CA ALA A 441 -2.29 -4.45 10.38
C ALA A 441 -1.80 -5.69 9.60
N TRP A 442 -0.77 -5.47 8.78
CA TRP A 442 -0.07 -6.43 7.93
C TRP A 442 -0.84 -6.97 6.72
N HIS A 443 -2.04 -6.45 6.43
CA HIS A 443 -2.80 -6.79 5.22
C HIS A 443 -2.36 -5.95 3.99
N ASP A 444 -1.23 -5.26 4.06
CA ASP A 444 -0.72 -4.37 3.01
C ASP A 444 -0.59 -5.06 1.64
N ASP A 445 -0.06 -6.29 1.62
CA ASP A 445 0.07 -7.09 0.40
C ASP A 445 -1.30 -7.52 -0.14
N ALA A 446 -2.24 -7.85 0.76
CA ALA A 446 -3.59 -8.21 0.38
C ALA A 446 -4.36 -7.03 -0.23
N LEU A 447 -4.25 -5.85 0.39
CA LEU A 447 -4.75 -4.58 -0.14
C LEU A 447 -4.16 -4.29 -1.52
N ALA A 448 -2.84 -4.40 -1.68
CA ALA A 448 -2.18 -4.17 -2.96
C ALA A 448 -2.62 -5.18 -4.04
N SER A 449 -2.82 -6.45 -3.66
CA SER A 449 -3.31 -7.49 -4.56
C SER A 449 -4.70 -7.18 -5.12
N PHE A 450 -5.64 -6.81 -4.25
CA PHE A 450 -6.97 -6.39 -4.67
C PHE A 450 -6.92 -5.06 -5.42
N GLY A 451 -6.12 -4.09 -4.95
CA GLY A 451 -5.96 -2.77 -5.57
C GLY A 451 -5.47 -2.84 -7.02
N ARG A 452 -4.60 -3.81 -7.37
CA ARG A 452 -4.22 -4.05 -8.77
C ARG A 452 -5.39 -4.51 -9.62
N GLN A 453 -6.25 -5.39 -9.11
CA GLN A 453 -7.44 -5.87 -9.81
C GLN A 453 -8.44 -4.73 -10.00
N TRP A 454 -8.64 -3.92 -8.95
CA TRP A 454 -9.44 -2.70 -9.02
C TRP A 454 -8.90 -1.74 -10.08
N GLN A 455 -7.62 -1.35 -10.02
CA GLN A 455 -7.03 -0.42 -10.97
C GLN A 455 -7.13 -0.91 -12.43
N ARG A 456 -6.97 -2.22 -12.66
CA ARG A 456 -7.16 -2.88 -13.98
C ARG A 456 -8.56 -2.73 -14.55
N SER A 457 -9.57 -2.64 -13.68
CA SER A 457 -10.97 -2.46 -14.09
C SER A 457 -11.31 -1.03 -14.51
N LEU A 458 -10.40 -0.07 -14.23
CA LEU A 458 -10.62 1.33 -14.49
C LEU A 458 -9.98 1.76 -15.81
N SER A 459 -10.62 2.74 -16.46
CA SER A 459 -10.10 3.41 -17.65
C SER A 459 -9.77 4.87 -17.33
N LEU A 460 -9.07 5.09 -16.22
CA LEU A 460 -8.64 6.42 -15.78
C LEU A 460 -7.23 6.74 -16.27
N PRO A 461 -6.90 8.04 -16.48
CA PRO A 461 -5.53 8.45 -16.64
C PRO A 461 -4.71 8.17 -15.37
N LEU A 462 -3.41 8.01 -15.51
CA LEU A 462 -2.46 7.92 -14.41
C LEU A 462 -2.18 9.34 -13.88
N GLY A 463 -2.77 9.71 -12.74
CA GLY A 463 -2.72 11.10 -12.28
C GLY A 463 -3.33 12.07 -13.29
N ALA A 464 -2.75 13.26 -13.40
CA ALA A 464 -3.04 14.30 -14.37
C ALA A 464 -2.08 14.27 -15.58
N THR A 465 -1.52 13.10 -15.92
CA THR A 465 -0.55 12.97 -17.02
C THR A 465 -1.21 12.88 -18.40
N GLY A 466 -2.49 12.50 -18.46
CA GLY A 466 -3.17 12.13 -19.70
C GLY A 466 -2.78 10.75 -20.25
N LEU A 467 -1.84 10.05 -19.61
CA LEU A 467 -1.43 8.69 -19.99
C LEU A 467 -2.33 7.66 -19.32
N THR A 468 -2.55 6.53 -19.98
CA THR A 468 -3.29 5.38 -19.43
C THR A 468 -2.34 4.24 -19.08
N MET A 469 -2.74 3.39 -18.14
CA MET A 469 -1.98 2.19 -17.78
C MET A 469 -1.82 1.27 -18.99
N LYS A 470 -0.58 0.85 -19.29
CA LYS A 470 -0.28 0.00 -20.44
C LYS A 470 -0.62 -1.47 -20.16
N PRO A 471 -1.02 -2.27 -21.17
CA PRO A 471 -1.36 -3.68 -20.99
C PRO A 471 -0.28 -4.52 -20.31
N GLU A 472 0.99 -4.20 -20.56
CA GLU A 472 2.12 -4.91 -20.01
C GLU A 472 2.17 -4.79 -18.49
N GLU A 473 1.73 -3.66 -17.91
CA GLU A 473 1.61 -3.46 -16.46
C GLU A 473 0.62 -4.45 -15.81
N PHE A 474 -0.25 -5.08 -16.60
CA PHE A 474 -1.17 -6.11 -16.12
C PHE A 474 -0.53 -7.50 -16.03
N MET A 475 0.63 -7.71 -16.65
CA MET A 475 1.28 -9.01 -16.77
C MET A 475 2.34 -9.31 -15.70
N THR A 476 2.64 -8.37 -14.81
CA THR A 476 3.56 -8.63 -13.69
C THR A 476 2.90 -9.61 -12.73
N SER A 477 3.32 -10.87 -12.76
CA SER A 477 3.02 -11.80 -11.69
C SER A 477 3.74 -11.31 -10.45
N ALA A 478 3.01 -11.15 -9.33
CA ALA A 478 3.66 -10.85 -8.08
C ALA A 478 4.62 -12.02 -7.76
N PRO A 479 5.91 -11.75 -7.44
CA PRO A 479 6.79 -12.80 -6.96
C PRO A 479 6.16 -13.46 -5.72
N VAL A 480 6.49 -14.74 -5.48
CA VAL A 480 6.04 -15.43 -4.26
C VAL A 480 6.52 -14.62 -3.06
N SER A 481 5.57 -14.09 -2.28
CA SER A 481 5.91 -13.27 -1.12
C SER A 481 6.74 -14.10 -0.15
N ALA A 482 7.87 -13.55 0.31
CA ALA A 482 8.69 -14.17 1.35
C ALA A 482 7.90 -14.37 2.66
N ALA A 483 6.75 -13.71 2.82
CA ALA A 483 5.82 -13.89 3.92
C ALA A 483 4.90 -15.11 3.79
N SER A 484 5.02 -15.90 2.71
CA SER A 484 4.15 -17.03 2.42
C SER A 484 4.90 -18.24 1.89
N VAL A 485 4.31 -19.42 2.06
CA VAL A 485 4.75 -20.66 1.43
C VAL A 485 3.74 -21.06 0.38
N ARG A 486 4.21 -21.24 -0.87
CA ARG A 486 3.38 -21.77 -1.95
C ARG A 486 3.26 -23.29 -1.83
N VAL A 487 2.01 -23.77 -1.72
CA VAL A 487 1.65 -25.17 -1.54
C VAL A 487 0.70 -25.62 -2.65
N ALA A 488 1.07 -26.66 -3.37
CA ALA A 488 0.22 -27.40 -4.29
C ALA A 488 -0.63 -28.42 -3.53
N VAL A 489 -1.95 -28.33 -3.69
CA VAL A 489 -2.91 -29.29 -3.15
C VAL A 489 -3.59 -30.06 -4.28
N VAL A 490 -3.83 -31.35 -4.05
CA VAL A 490 -4.24 -32.31 -5.10
C VAL A 490 -5.49 -33.11 -4.72
N GLY A 491 -5.98 -32.97 -3.48
CA GLY A 491 -6.97 -33.86 -2.89
C GLY A 491 -8.10 -33.17 -2.14
N ALA A 492 -8.37 -33.64 -0.92
CA ALA A 492 -9.48 -33.14 -0.10
C ALA A 492 -9.39 -31.64 0.26
N HIS A 493 -8.23 -31.01 0.05
CA HIS A 493 -7.98 -29.58 0.26
C HIS A 493 -8.25 -28.70 -0.97
N LEU A 494 -8.52 -29.28 -2.15
CA LEU A 494 -8.93 -28.50 -3.33
C LEU A 494 -10.17 -27.65 -3.02
N THR A 495 -10.33 -26.52 -3.71
CA THR A 495 -11.51 -25.64 -3.55
C THR A 495 -12.82 -26.44 -3.62
N GLY A 496 -13.71 -26.24 -2.66
CA GLY A 496 -15.00 -26.97 -2.57
C GLY A 496 -14.89 -28.43 -2.09
N MET A 497 -13.70 -28.94 -1.79
CA MET A 497 -13.52 -30.26 -1.18
C MET A 497 -13.55 -30.19 0.36
N PRO A 498 -13.83 -31.31 1.06
CA PRO A 498 -14.20 -31.29 2.47
C PRO A 498 -13.17 -30.73 3.45
N LEU A 499 -11.89 -30.65 3.09
CA LEU A 499 -10.81 -30.14 3.94
C LEU A 499 -10.25 -28.80 3.47
N ASN A 500 -10.87 -28.14 2.47
CA ASN A 500 -10.43 -26.82 2.02
C ASN A 500 -10.46 -25.77 3.14
N PHE A 501 -11.38 -25.93 4.11
CA PHE A 501 -11.45 -25.04 5.28
C PHE A 501 -10.14 -24.99 6.08
N GLN A 502 -9.32 -26.05 6.06
CA GLN A 502 -8.02 -26.07 6.75
C GLN A 502 -7.00 -25.12 6.13
N LEU A 503 -7.17 -24.76 4.85
CA LEU A 503 -6.39 -23.71 4.18
C LEU A 503 -6.97 -22.33 4.52
N THR A 504 -8.27 -22.16 4.30
CA THR A 504 -8.91 -20.83 4.42
C THR A 504 -8.95 -20.32 5.86
N SER A 505 -9.08 -21.20 6.86
CA SER A 505 -9.01 -20.83 8.29
C SER A 505 -7.62 -20.33 8.72
N ARG A 506 -6.61 -20.51 7.87
CA ARG A 506 -5.22 -20.06 8.08
C ARG A 506 -4.84 -18.94 7.13
N HIS A 507 -5.85 -18.27 6.57
CA HIS A 507 -5.70 -17.18 5.59
C HIS A 507 -4.88 -17.58 4.36
N ALA A 508 -4.90 -18.86 3.99
CA ALA A 508 -4.33 -19.28 2.72
C ALA A 508 -5.20 -18.76 1.57
N VAL A 509 -4.55 -18.32 0.50
CA VAL A 509 -5.22 -17.77 -0.68
C VAL A 509 -4.89 -18.60 -1.91
N ARG A 510 -5.92 -18.88 -2.73
CA ARG A 510 -5.75 -19.62 -3.98
C ARG A 510 -5.08 -18.73 -5.01
N VAL A 511 -4.04 -19.26 -5.64
CA VAL A 511 -3.25 -18.58 -6.67
C VAL A 511 -3.75 -18.98 -8.06
N GLU A 512 -3.73 -20.27 -8.37
CA GLU A 512 -4.08 -20.79 -9.68
C GLU A 512 -4.41 -22.30 -9.63
N GLN A 513 -4.98 -22.80 -10.73
CA GLN A 513 -5.06 -24.23 -11.01
C GLN A 513 -4.09 -24.55 -12.16
N THR A 514 -3.28 -25.58 -11.97
CA THR A 514 -2.30 -26.05 -12.96
C THR A 514 -2.15 -27.57 -12.85
N THR A 515 -1.11 -28.15 -13.46
CA THR A 515 -0.78 -29.57 -13.31
C THR A 515 0.65 -29.77 -12.81
N THR A 516 0.88 -30.93 -12.20
CA THR A 516 2.25 -31.43 -11.97
C THR A 516 2.95 -31.69 -13.31
N ALA A 517 4.28 -31.88 -13.27
CA ALA A 517 5.01 -32.54 -14.36
C ALA A 517 4.40 -33.92 -14.68
N ALA A 518 4.68 -34.47 -15.86
CA ALA A 518 4.15 -35.75 -16.31
C ALA A 518 4.85 -36.99 -15.70
N THR A 519 5.33 -36.86 -14.46
CA THR A 519 6.12 -37.88 -13.72
C THR A 519 5.45 -38.26 -12.40
N TYR A 520 4.14 -38.06 -12.29
CA TYR A 520 3.37 -38.34 -11.08
C TYR A 520 2.28 -39.37 -11.29
N LYS A 521 2.03 -40.18 -10.26
CA LYS A 521 0.87 -41.07 -10.15
C LYS A 521 -0.01 -40.62 -9.00
N LEU A 522 -1.31 -40.79 -9.16
CA LEU A 522 -2.31 -40.44 -8.15
C LEU A 522 -3.05 -41.70 -7.71
N PHE A 523 -3.12 -41.92 -6.40
CA PHE A 523 -3.77 -43.09 -5.81
C PHE A 523 -4.91 -42.67 -4.89
N ALA A 524 -6.06 -43.34 -4.94
CA ALA A 524 -7.10 -43.22 -3.93
C ALA A 524 -6.75 -44.12 -2.74
N LEU A 525 -6.45 -43.52 -1.58
CA LEU A 525 -5.96 -44.26 -0.41
C LEU A 525 -7.10 -44.98 0.31
N ALA A 526 -6.90 -46.26 0.59
CA ALA A 526 -7.84 -47.07 1.36
C ALA A 526 -7.97 -46.55 2.81
N ASN A 527 -9.17 -46.68 3.37
CA ASN A 527 -9.45 -46.42 4.79
C ASN A 527 -9.14 -44.99 5.28
N THR A 528 -9.17 -43.99 4.40
CA THR A 528 -9.04 -42.58 4.78
C THR A 528 -10.42 -41.92 4.97
N LYS A 529 -10.58 -41.15 6.04
CA LYS A 529 -11.80 -40.34 6.30
C LYS A 529 -11.42 -38.88 6.57
N PRO A 530 -11.96 -37.89 5.81
CA PRO A 530 -12.63 -38.08 4.52
C PRO A 530 -11.71 -38.79 3.50
N PRO A 531 -12.24 -39.32 2.38
CA PRO A 531 -11.43 -39.93 1.33
C PRO A 531 -10.32 -38.98 0.86
N LYS A 532 -9.10 -39.49 0.72
CA LYS A 532 -7.91 -38.70 0.36
C LYS A 532 -7.09 -39.40 -0.72
N PRO A 533 -6.49 -38.65 -1.65
CA PRO A 533 -5.49 -39.22 -2.55
C PRO A 533 -4.08 -39.17 -1.97
N GLY A 534 -3.23 -40.08 -2.44
CA GLY A 534 -1.78 -40.02 -2.30
C GLY A 534 -1.14 -39.71 -3.65
N LEU A 535 -0.34 -38.65 -3.69
CA LEU A 535 0.44 -38.27 -4.88
C LEU A 535 1.87 -38.78 -4.73
N VAL A 536 2.36 -39.48 -5.75
CA VAL A 536 3.68 -40.13 -5.73
C VAL A 536 4.43 -39.80 -7.01
N ARG A 537 5.68 -39.35 -6.87
CA ARG A 537 6.59 -39.20 -8.01
C ARG A 537 7.07 -40.59 -8.47
N ALA A 538 7.03 -40.84 -9.77
CA ALA A 538 7.40 -42.11 -10.37
C ALA A 538 8.22 -41.91 -11.65
N GLU A 539 8.91 -42.95 -12.12
CA GLU A 539 9.64 -42.93 -13.40
C GLU A 539 8.71 -42.74 -14.60
N SER A 540 7.48 -43.27 -14.50
CA SER A 540 6.40 -43.06 -15.46
C SER A 540 5.13 -42.61 -14.75
N GLY A 541 4.45 -41.62 -15.31
CA GLY A 541 3.25 -41.01 -14.71
C GLY A 541 2.46 -40.18 -15.70
N SER A 542 1.66 -39.26 -15.17
CA SER A 542 0.88 -38.30 -15.94
C SER A 542 0.86 -36.95 -15.23
N ALA A 543 0.47 -35.90 -15.96
CA ALA A 543 0.23 -34.60 -15.37
C ALA A 543 -1.05 -34.66 -14.53
N ILE A 544 -0.96 -34.32 -13.24
CA ILE A 544 -2.08 -34.36 -12.30
C ILE A 544 -2.51 -32.95 -11.96
N ILE A 545 -3.81 -32.66 -12.03
CA ILE A 545 -4.38 -31.36 -11.68
C ILE A 545 -4.15 -31.05 -10.20
N VAL A 546 -3.59 -29.86 -9.93
CA VAL A 546 -3.36 -29.30 -8.60
C VAL A 546 -3.85 -27.86 -8.52
N GLU A 547 -4.15 -27.40 -7.31
CA GLU A 547 -4.33 -25.98 -7.01
C GLU A 547 -3.15 -25.46 -6.21
N LEU A 548 -2.62 -24.31 -6.59
CA LEU A 548 -1.58 -23.62 -5.83
C LEU A 548 -2.22 -22.65 -4.84
N TRP A 549 -1.75 -22.68 -3.61
CA TRP A 549 -2.19 -21.83 -2.51
C TRP A 549 -0.99 -21.18 -1.84
N ASP A 550 -1.08 -19.89 -1.53
CA ASP A 550 -0.09 -19.22 -0.68
C ASP A 550 -0.62 -19.20 0.75
N ILE A 551 0.11 -19.85 1.64
CA ILE A 551 -0.20 -19.91 3.08
C ILE A 551 0.75 -18.95 3.81
N PRO A 552 0.28 -18.07 4.71
CA PRO A 552 1.16 -17.25 5.54
C PRO A 552 2.20 -18.11 6.25
N LEU A 553 3.47 -17.69 6.19
CA LEU A 553 4.61 -18.49 6.63
C LEU A 553 4.47 -18.90 8.11
N ALA A 554 4.03 -17.99 8.97
CA ALA A 554 3.86 -18.28 10.40
C ALA A 554 2.74 -19.30 10.69
N ARG A 555 1.79 -19.47 9.77
CA ARG A 555 0.66 -20.40 9.90
C ARG A 555 0.91 -21.74 9.22
N PHE A 556 2.03 -21.89 8.50
CA PHE A 556 2.33 -23.11 7.77
C PHE A 556 2.44 -24.34 8.69
N GLY A 557 3.01 -24.19 9.90
CA GLY A 557 3.08 -25.26 10.88
C GLY A 557 1.70 -25.74 11.37
N GLU A 558 0.75 -24.82 11.53
CA GLU A 558 -0.63 -25.15 11.91
C GLU A 558 -1.32 -26.01 10.85
N PHE A 559 -1.02 -25.76 9.56
CA PHE A 559 -1.55 -26.55 8.45
C PHE A 559 -0.92 -27.94 8.40
N VAL A 560 0.41 -28.02 8.52
CA VAL A 560 1.13 -29.31 8.46
C VAL A 560 0.75 -30.23 9.62
N ALA A 561 0.50 -29.69 10.82
CA ALA A 561 0.09 -30.47 11.98
C ALA A 561 -1.24 -31.23 11.78
N GLU A 562 -2.11 -30.78 10.88
CA GLU A 562 -3.39 -31.43 10.57
C GLU A 562 -3.29 -32.49 9.45
N ILE A 563 -2.09 -32.77 8.95
CA ILE A 563 -1.86 -33.76 7.88
C ILE A 563 -1.43 -35.08 8.53
N PRO A 564 -2.34 -36.06 8.67
CA PRO A 564 -1.98 -37.35 9.25
C PRO A 564 -1.23 -38.23 8.26
N ALA A 565 -0.48 -39.19 8.81
CA ALA A 565 0.02 -40.32 8.03
C ALA A 565 -1.15 -40.98 7.25
N PRO A 566 -0.91 -41.43 6.00
CA PRO A 566 0.38 -41.54 5.30
C PRO A 566 0.78 -40.30 4.48
N LEU A 567 0.09 -39.17 4.67
CA LEU A 567 0.37 -37.97 3.88
C LEU A 567 1.47 -37.13 4.53
N GLY A 568 2.18 -36.37 3.71
CA GLY A 568 3.15 -35.38 4.16
C GLY A 568 3.25 -34.22 3.18
N ILE A 569 4.04 -33.20 3.54
CA ILE A 569 4.38 -32.09 2.64
C ILE A 569 5.83 -32.23 2.19
N GLY A 570 6.01 -32.43 0.89
CA GLY A 570 7.30 -32.49 0.22
C GLY A 570 7.46 -31.36 -0.79
N SER A 571 8.22 -31.62 -1.85
CA SER A 571 8.33 -30.73 -3.00
C SER A 571 7.73 -31.41 -4.24
N LEU A 572 7.00 -30.63 -5.03
CA LEU A 572 6.38 -31.05 -6.29
C LEU A 572 6.95 -30.24 -7.45
N GLU A 573 7.16 -30.90 -8.59
CA GLU A 573 7.51 -30.29 -9.86
C GLU A 573 6.22 -30.06 -10.66
N LEU A 574 6.00 -28.82 -11.09
CA LEU A 574 4.86 -28.41 -11.91
C LEU A 574 5.15 -28.62 -13.40
N ALA A 575 4.12 -28.59 -14.24
CA ALA A 575 4.25 -28.79 -15.68
C ALA A 575 5.16 -27.76 -16.39
N ASP A 576 5.34 -26.59 -15.78
CA ASP A 576 6.23 -25.52 -16.25
C ASP A 576 7.63 -25.55 -15.60
N GLY A 577 7.96 -26.62 -14.87
CA GLY A 577 9.25 -26.82 -14.22
C GLY A 577 9.42 -26.10 -12.89
N ARG A 578 8.43 -25.31 -12.43
CA ARG A 578 8.48 -24.73 -11.07
C ARG A 578 8.47 -25.83 -10.01
N ILE A 579 9.28 -25.65 -8.97
CA ILE A 579 9.26 -26.51 -7.79
C ILE A 579 8.56 -25.78 -6.64
N VAL A 580 7.51 -26.39 -6.11
CA VAL A 580 6.69 -25.83 -5.01
C VAL A 580 6.55 -26.84 -3.88
N LYS A 581 6.11 -26.42 -2.69
CA LYS A 581 5.71 -27.39 -1.66
C LYS A 581 4.41 -28.05 -2.07
N GLY A 582 4.15 -29.27 -1.61
CA GLY A 582 2.88 -29.93 -1.90
C GLY A 582 2.73 -31.29 -1.26
N PHE A 583 1.52 -31.84 -1.34
CA PHE A 583 1.20 -33.14 -0.77
C PHE A 583 1.98 -34.27 -1.44
N ILE A 584 2.61 -35.08 -0.62
CA ILE A 584 3.23 -36.36 -0.99
C ILE A 584 2.60 -37.48 -0.16
N CYS A 585 2.83 -38.72 -0.57
CA CYS A 585 2.35 -39.91 0.14
C CYS A 585 3.52 -40.83 0.46
N GLU A 586 3.52 -41.39 1.66
CA GLU A 586 4.47 -42.43 2.04
C GLU A 586 4.30 -43.69 1.17
N PRO A 587 5.39 -44.36 0.74
CA PRO A 587 5.32 -45.47 -0.20
C PRO A 587 4.45 -46.65 0.27
N TRP A 588 4.48 -46.96 1.57
CA TRP A 588 3.75 -48.10 2.15
C TRP A 588 2.22 -48.00 1.98
N ALA A 589 1.69 -46.79 1.83
CA ALA A 589 0.26 -46.57 1.66
C ALA A 589 -0.25 -46.83 0.25
N THR A 590 0.63 -47.02 -0.74
CA THR A 590 0.23 -47.29 -2.13
C THR A 590 -0.15 -48.76 -2.37
N GLY A 591 0.34 -49.70 -1.55
CA GLY A 591 0.15 -51.14 -1.77
C GLY A 591 -1.30 -51.63 -1.71
N GLY A 592 -2.21 -50.89 -1.06
CA GLY A 592 -3.65 -51.17 -1.00
C GLY A 592 -4.53 -50.08 -1.62
N ALA A 593 -3.92 -49.12 -2.32
CA ALA A 593 -4.62 -47.97 -2.89
C ALA A 593 -5.01 -48.25 -4.35
N THR A 594 -6.08 -47.59 -4.82
CA THR A 594 -6.49 -47.69 -6.23
C THR A 594 -5.72 -46.67 -7.06
N ASP A 595 -5.03 -47.08 -8.12
CA ASP A 595 -4.42 -46.15 -9.08
C ASP A 595 -5.51 -45.40 -9.85
N ILE A 596 -5.56 -44.09 -9.68
CA ILE A 596 -6.52 -43.18 -10.30
C ILE A 596 -5.83 -42.18 -11.24
N THR A 597 -4.58 -42.45 -11.65
CA THR A 597 -3.78 -41.58 -12.52
C THR A 597 -4.52 -41.26 -13.82
N ALA A 598 -5.25 -42.23 -14.39
CA ALA A 598 -6.01 -42.06 -15.63
C ALA A 598 -7.15 -41.03 -15.54
N PHE A 599 -7.61 -40.66 -14.33
CA PHE A 599 -8.61 -39.60 -14.15
C PHE A 599 -8.01 -38.19 -14.25
N GLY A 600 -6.69 -38.05 -14.26
CA GLY A 600 -5.98 -36.77 -14.33
C GLY A 600 -6.09 -35.88 -13.09
N GLY A 601 -6.94 -36.21 -12.12
CA GLY A 601 -7.12 -35.43 -10.90
C GLY A 601 -8.19 -35.97 -9.97
N TRP A 602 -8.16 -35.51 -8.72
CA TRP A 602 -9.03 -36.01 -7.65
C TRP A 602 -10.52 -35.72 -7.86
N ARG A 603 -10.87 -34.52 -8.38
CA ARG A 603 -12.27 -34.14 -8.63
C ARG A 603 -12.94 -35.10 -9.63
N SER A 604 -12.25 -35.39 -10.73
CA SER A 604 -12.73 -36.30 -11.78
C SER A 604 -12.99 -37.71 -11.24
N TYR A 605 -12.12 -38.20 -10.36
CA TYR A 605 -12.31 -39.49 -9.70
C TYR A 605 -13.53 -39.48 -8.74
N ILE A 606 -13.66 -38.48 -7.88
CA ILE A 606 -14.82 -38.38 -6.97
C ILE A 606 -16.14 -38.29 -7.77
N GLN A 607 -16.14 -37.55 -8.88
CA GLN A 607 -17.31 -37.45 -9.75
C GLN A 607 -17.68 -38.80 -10.35
N SER A 608 -16.70 -39.63 -10.77
CA SER A 608 -16.98 -40.95 -11.35
C SER A 608 -17.63 -41.91 -10.35
N LEU A 609 -17.27 -41.82 -9.06
CA LEU A 609 -17.94 -42.58 -7.99
C LEU A 609 -19.41 -42.18 -7.81
N ASN A 610 -19.70 -40.88 -7.91
CA ASN A 610 -21.06 -40.35 -7.80
C ASN A 610 -21.91 -40.56 -9.07
N SER A 611 -21.27 -40.86 -10.20
CA SER A 611 -21.92 -41.07 -11.51
C SER A 611 -22.30 -42.52 -11.77
N SER A 612 -22.06 -43.43 -10.82
CA SER A 612 -22.41 -44.84 -10.97
C SER A 612 -23.94 -45.00 -10.84
N PRO A 613 -24.64 -45.64 -11.80
CA PRO A 613 -26.09 -45.73 -11.79
C PRO A 613 -26.55 -46.54 -10.57
N VAL A 614 -27.58 -46.02 -9.89
CA VAL A 614 -28.40 -46.80 -8.95
C VAL A 614 -28.80 -48.08 -9.68
N LYS A 615 -28.26 -49.23 -9.24
CA LYS A 615 -28.69 -50.53 -9.75
C LYS A 615 -30.20 -50.61 -9.50
N SER A 616 -30.94 -50.71 -10.60
CA SER A 616 -32.39 -50.93 -10.70
C SER A 616 -32.88 -52.02 -9.77
#